data_AF-A0A497LLE2-F1
#
_entry.id   AF-A0A497LLE2-F1
#
_cell.length_a   1.000
_cell.length_b   1.000
_cell.length_c   1.000
_cell.angle_alpha   90.00
_cell.angle_beta   90.00
_cell.angle_gamma   90.00
#
_symmetry.space_group_name_H-M   'P 1'
#
loop_
_entity.id
_entity.type
_entity.pdbx_description
1 polymer ?
#
loop_
_entity_poly.entity_id
_entity_poly.type
_entity_poly.pdbx_seq_one_letter_code
_entity_poly.pdbx_strand_id
1 'polypeptide(L)'
;MAIDKFWRKVLERIENSGYNDGYIVDQIKKDLEKLSGKEARKYVERYSPKKLGKLGYLGLRKLAVIRNRHPLEFRKIFSEE
;
A
#
# COMPACT_ATOMS: atom_id res chain seq x y z
N MET A 1 0.89 15.88 -7.29
CA MET A 1 0.36 15.80 -5.91
C MET A 1 1.47 15.24 -5.02
N ALA A 2 1.77 15.85 -3.86
CA ALA A 2 2.89 15.39 -3.04
C ALA A 2 2.49 14.15 -2.23
N ILE A 3 3.25 13.05 -2.35
CA ILE A 3 3.12 11.88 -1.48
C ILE A 3 3.50 12.31 -0.05
N ASP A 4 2.60 12.09 0.90
CA ASP A 4 2.81 12.45 2.30
C ASP A 4 3.91 11.62 2.97
N LYS A 5 4.37 12.10 4.13
CA LYS A 5 5.50 11.50 4.87
C LYS A 5 5.25 10.02 5.23
N PHE A 6 4.01 9.66 5.56
CA PHE A 6 3.65 8.29 5.91
C PHE A 6 3.85 7.37 4.70
N TRP A 7 3.28 7.73 3.55
CA TRP A 7 3.40 6.93 2.34
C TRP A 7 4.84 6.83 1.84
N ARG A 8 5.66 7.86 2.00
CA ARG A 8 7.10 7.77 1.70
C ARG A 8 7.80 6.69 2.51
N LYS A 9 7.59 6.65 3.83
CA LYS A 9 8.11 5.58 4.69
C LYS A 9 7.61 4.20 4.27
N VAL A 10 6.31 4.08 3.94
CA VAL A 10 5.72 2.81 3.49
C VAL A 10 6.39 2.32 2.21
N LEU A 11 6.58 3.20 1.22
CA LEU A 11 7.24 2.85 -0.04
C LEU A 11 8.69 2.39 0.19
N GLU A 12 9.45 3.12 1.00
CA GLU A 12 10.83 2.76 1.37
C GLU A 12 10.91 1.40 2.07
N ARG A 13 9.99 1.12 3.00
CA ARG A 13 9.93 -0.18 3.70
C ARG A 13 9.59 -1.32 2.74
N ILE A 14 8.66 -1.10 1.81
CA ILE A 14 8.32 -2.10 0.79
C ILE A 14 9.52 -2.36 -0.12
N GLU A 15 10.16 -1.30 -0.60
CA GLU A 15 11.32 -1.36 -1.50
C GLU A 15 12.47 -2.18 -0.91
N ASN A 16 12.70 -2.03 0.40
CA ASN A 16 13.72 -2.77 1.15
C ASN A 16 13.22 -4.10 1.77
N SER A 17 12.00 -4.53 1.45
CA SER A 17 11.42 -5.78 1.96
C SER A 17 11.41 -6.89 0.90
N GLY A 18 11.15 -8.12 1.34
CA GLY A 18 10.87 -9.25 0.44
C GLY A 18 9.57 -9.13 -0.38
N TYR A 19 8.81 -8.04 -0.23
CA TYR A 19 7.60 -7.77 -1.03
C TYR A 19 7.86 -6.87 -2.23
N ASN A 20 9.10 -6.39 -2.43
CA ASN A 20 9.46 -5.65 -3.63
C ASN A 20 9.48 -6.60 -4.85
N ASP A 21 8.40 -6.57 -5.64
CA ASP A 21 8.29 -7.35 -6.87
C ASP A 21 8.74 -6.58 -8.12
N GLY A 22 9.48 -5.48 -7.94
CA GLY A 22 9.90 -4.58 -9.01
C GLY A 22 8.81 -3.63 -9.51
N TYR A 23 7.54 -3.84 -9.16
CA TYR A 23 6.41 -3.05 -9.65
C TYR A 23 5.52 -2.46 -8.55
N ILE A 24 5.52 -3.05 -7.35
CA ILE A 24 4.62 -2.68 -6.25
C ILE A 24 4.76 -1.21 -5.85
N VAL A 25 5.99 -0.69 -5.79
CA VAL A 25 6.28 0.71 -5.42
C VAL A 25 5.62 1.66 -6.42
N ASP A 26 5.82 1.43 -7.70
CA ASP A 26 5.25 2.29 -8.76
C ASP A 26 3.74 2.17 -8.85
N GLN A 27 3.19 0.98 -8.61
CA GLN A 27 1.75 0.79 -8.55
C GLN A 27 1.11 1.54 -7.37
N ILE A 28 1.74 1.53 -6.20
CA ILE A 28 1.26 2.31 -5.06
C ILE A 28 1.34 3.80 -5.37
N LYS A 29 2.45 4.29 -5.96
CA LYS A 29 2.57 5.69 -6.38
C LYS A 29 1.43 6.10 -7.33
N LYS A 30 1.14 5.30 -8.36
CA LYS A 30 0.03 5.54 -9.30
C LYS A 30 -1.34 5.53 -8.62
N ASP A 31 -1.54 4.68 -7.61
CA ASP A 31 -2.79 4.67 -6.83
C ASP A 31 -2.92 5.95 -5.98
N LEU A 32 -1.81 6.45 -5.42
CA LEU A 32 -1.74 7.70 -4.64
C LEU A 32 -1.85 8.97 -5.49
N GLU A 33 -1.63 8.89 -6.80
CA GLU A 33 -1.94 10.00 -7.72
C GLU A 33 -3.45 10.19 -7.89
N LYS A 34 -4.24 9.13 -7.70
CA LYS A 34 -5.70 9.11 -7.87
C LYS A 34 -6.45 9.30 -6.56
N LEU A 35 -5.79 9.09 -5.42
CA LEU A 35 -6.40 9.13 -4.09
C LEU A 35 -5.61 10.07 -3.17
N SER A 36 -6.30 10.72 -2.24
CA SER A 36 -5.58 11.33 -1.12
C SER A 36 -4.89 10.23 -0.29
N GLY A 37 -3.75 10.55 0.33
CA GLY A 37 -3.03 9.60 1.19
C GLY A 37 -3.89 9.03 2.33
N LYS A 38 -4.82 9.83 2.87
CA LYS A 38 -5.81 9.41 3.87
C LYS A 38 -6.80 8.38 3.31
N GLU A 39 -7.30 8.59 2.10
CA GLU A 39 -8.19 7.62 1.45
C GLU A 39 -7.47 6.32 1.14
N ALA A 40 -6.28 6.39 0.55
CA ALA A 40 -5.48 5.21 0.27
C ALA A 40 -5.23 4.38 1.55
N ARG A 41 -4.93 5.04 2.68
CA ARG A 41 -4.74 4.38 3.97
C ARG A 41 -6.01 3.66 4.42
N LYS A 42 -7.13 4.36 4.43
CA LYS A 42 -8.45 3.80 4.76
C LYS A 42 -8.82 2.64 3.85
N TYR A 43 -8.46 2.70 2.58
CA TYR A 43 -8.75 1.67 1.59
C TYR A 43 -7.95 0.40 1.87
N VAL A 44 -6.64 0.53 2.10
CA VAL A 44 -5.80 -0.61 2.50
C VAL A 44 -6.29 -1.23 3.79
N GLU A 45 -6.65 -0.43 4.80
CA GLU A 45 -7.08 -0.91 6.11
C GLU A 45 -8.48 -1.56 6.11
N ARG A 46 -9.40 -1.12 5.26
CA ARG A 46 -10.81 -1.54 5.32
C ARG A 46 -11.28 -2.40 4.17
N TYR A 47 -10.69 -2.28 2.98
CA TYR A 47 -11.18 -3.00 1.81
C TYR A 47 -10.47 -4.34 1.63
N SER A 48 -11.21 -5.29 1.05
CA SER A 48 -10.64 -6.58 0.68
C SER A 48 -9.79 -6.45 -0.59
N PRO A 49 -8.78 -7.33 -0.80
CA PRO A 49 -8.01 -7.36 -2.04
C PRO A 49 -8.88 -7.44 -3.30
N LYS A 50 -9.98 -8.21 -3.23
CA LYS A 50 -10.95 -8.35 -4.33
C LYS A 50 -11.61 -7.01 -4.65
N LYS A 51 -12.03 -6.25 -3.63
CA LYS A 51 -12.65 -4.93 -3.82
C LYS A 51 -11.66 -3.93 -4.43
N LEU A 52 -10.42 -3.89 -3.94
CA LEU A 52 -9.38 -3.00 -4.48
C LEU A 52 -9.03 -3.34 -5.93
N GLY A 53 -8.99 -4.63 -6.29
CA GLY A 53 -8.86 -5.08 -7.67
C GLY A 53 -9.98 -4.61 -8.59
N LYS A 54 -11.24 -4.66 -8.13
CA LYS A 54 -12.39 -4.13 -8.88
C LYS A 54 -12.35 -2.61 -9.08
N LEU A 55 -11.78 -1.89 -8.11
CA LEU A 55 -11.61 -0.44 -8.17
C LEU A 55 -10.37 0.01 -8.97
N GLY A 56 -9.54 -0.94 -9.42
CA GLY A 56 -8.33 -0.64 -10.20
C GLY A 56 -7.11 -0.21 -9.37
N TYR A 57 -7.16 -0.32 -8.03
CA TYR A 57 -6.04 0.05 -7.14
C TYR A 57 -5.12 -1.15 -6.90
N LEU A 58 -4.21 -1.41 -7.84
CA LEU A 58 -3.39 -2.61 -7.86
C LEU A 58 -2.29 -2.61 -6.79
N GLY A 59 -1.69 -1.46 -6.51
CA GLY A 59 -0.70 -1.31 -5.45
C GLY A 59 -1.32 -1.46 -4.07
N LEU A 60 -2.45 -0.79 -3.83
CA LEU A 60 -3.20 -0.93 -2.59
C LEU A 60 -3.75 -2.36 -2.41
N ARG A 61 -4.14 -3.03 -3.50
CA ARG A 61 -4.54 -4.44 -3.47
C ARG A 61 -3.40 -5.32 -2.96
N LYS A 62 -2.17 -5.13 -3.44
CA LYS A 62 -1.00 -5.90 -2.97
C LYS A 62 -0.77 -5.69 -1.48
N LEU A 63 -0.84 -4.45 -0.99
CA LEU A 63 -0.79 -4.14 0.44
C LEU A 63 -1.87 -4.86 1.24
N ALA A 64 -3.11 -4.88 0.74
CA ALA A 64 -4.20 -5.60 1.39
C ALA A 64 -4.01 -7.13 1.38
N VAL A 65 -3.31 -7.68 0.38
CA VAL A 65 -2.91 -9.11 0.37
C VAL A 65 -1.88 -9.37 1.45
N ILE A 66 -0.86 -8.51 1.59
CA ILE A 66 0.16 -8.62 2.65
C ILE A 66 -0.50 -8.52 4.03
N ARG A 67 -1.40 -7.56 4.24
CA ARG A 67 -2.21 -7.44 5.48
C ARG A 67 -2.90 -8.76 5.85
N ASN A 68 -3.49 -9.43 4.86
CA ASN A 68 -4.28 -10.63 5.09
C ASN A 68 -3.40 -11.89 5.29
N ARG A 69 -2.29 -12.02 4.57
CA ARG A 69 -1.44 -13.22 4.56
C ARG A 69 -0.29 -13.16 5.57
N HIS A 70 0.25 -11.97 5.82
CA HIS A 70 1.41 -11.72 6.66
C HIS A 70 1.17 -10.50 7.57
N PRO A 71 0.22 -10.57 8.52
CA PRO A 71 -0.21 -9.41 9.30
C PRO A 71 0.90 -8.77 10.13
N LEU A 72 1.89 -9.54 10.60
CA LEU A 72 3.02 -9.02 11.37
C LEU A 72 3.97 -8.19 10.48
N GLU A 73 4.29 -8.69 9.28
CA GLU A 73 5.09 -7.95 8.31
C GLU A 73 4.36 -6.71 7.79
N PHE A 74 3.05 -6.84 7.57
CA PHE A 74 2.22 -5.70 7.22
C PHE A 74 2.29 -4.60 8.27
N ARG A 75 2.25 -4.94 9.57
CA ARG A 75 2.40 -3.95 10.65
C ARG A 75 3.76 -3.26 10.60
N LYS A 76 4.86 -3.97 10.33
CA LYS A 76 6.19 -3.36 10.19
C LYS A 76 6.24 -2.36 9.03
N ILE A 77 5.64 -2.73 7.90
CA ILE A 77 5.58 -1.87 6.71
C ILE A 77 4.67 -0.66 6.96
N PHE A 78 3.47 -0.90 7.50
CA PHE A 78 2.34 0.03 7.54
C PHE A 78 2.09 0.64 8.93
N SER A 79 3.12 0.71 9.78
CA SER A 79 3.10 1.44 11.06
C SER A 79 3.52 2.90 10.89
N GLU A 80 3.04 3.79 11.77
CA GLU A 80 3.47 5.19 11.83
C GLU A 80 4.78 5.40 12.59
N GLU A 81 5.17 4.42 13.43
CA GLU A 81 6.46 4.36 14.14
C GLU A 81 7.59 4.13 13.14
#